data_AF-A0A507CQU0-F1
#
_entry.id   AF-A0A507CQU0-F1
#
_cell.length_a   1.000
_cell.length_b   1.000
_cell.length_c   1.000
_cell.angle_alpha   90.00
_cell.angle_beta   90.00
_cell.angle_gamma   90.00
#
_symmetry.space_group_name_H-M   'P 1'
#
loop_
_entity.id
_entity.type
_entity.pdbx_description
1 polymer ?
#
loop_
_entity_poly.entity_id
_entity_poly.type
_entity_poly.pdbx_seq_one_letter_code
_entity_poly.pdbx_strand_id
1 'polypeptide(L)'
;MYAVTGFRFPTTIVAQVIGGFMIPGRPIANMYFTMFGANTVTQSLALLYDLRIGQYLKVPPKAVFIGQCVGCVIGAIVHYAMNEVIISNQRVILLDNNGDTQWSGQNIQSFNTKALTWGALGAQLFSPGKTYEWVTYSFGLGLVFPLPFYFLHKFFPKIGFNMINTGIICWYLGNLTVGINSSIFVRIILGFTFQYFLRKYRSEWFNRYNYLLAAGLDSGTNLAVFFVTLLVGGAVMKKVTMPFWTLNPDPASGVFTDYCYKKV
;
A
#
# COMPACT_ATOMS: atom_id res chain seq x y z
N MET A 1 14.47 -8.63 8.39
CA MET A 1 13.07 -9.00 8.06
C MET A 1 12.78 -8.89 6.58
N TYR A 2 12.86 -7.72 5.95
CA TYR A 2 12.54 -7.57 4.51
C TYR A 2 13.26 -8.57 3.59
N ALA A 3 14.55 -8.83 3.81
CA ALA A 3 15.33 -9.79 3.03
C ALA A 3 14.95 -11.27 3.23
N VAL A 4 14.29 -11.63 4.35
CA VAL A 4 13.98 -13.03 4.69
C VAL A 4 12.48 -13.32 4.54
N THR A 5 11.62 -12.36 4.88
CA THR A 5 10.16 -12.53 4.88
C THR A 5 9.47 -11.75 3.76
N GLY A 6 10.17 -10.88 3.03
CA GLY A 6 9.59 -9.99 2.01
C GLY A 6 8.61 -8.96 2.59
N PHE A 7 8.45 -8.89 3.91
CA PHE A 7 7.47 -8.06 4.56
C PHE A 7 8.06 -6.69 4.91
N ARG A 8 7.40 -5.63 4.42
CA ARG A 8 7.74 -4.24 4.70
C ARG A 8 6.85 -3.71 5.82
N PHE A 9 7.43 -3.45 6.98
CA PHE A 9 6.70 -2.85 8.08
C PHE A 9 6.47 -1.35 7.80
N PRO A 10 5.22 -0.86 7.82
CA PRO A 10 4.96 0.56 7.61
C PRO A 10 5.31 1.36 8.85
N THR A 11 6.30 2.24 8.72
CA THR A 11 6.77 3.14 9.79
C THR A 11 5.94 4.42 9.91
N THR A 12 4.99 4.64 9.00
CA THR A 12 4.18 5.87 8.91
C THR A 12 3.33 6.10 10.15
N ILE A 13 2.67 5.07 10.66
CA ILE A 13 1.81 5.18 11.84
C ILE A 13 2.64 5.54 13.08
N VAL A 14 3.81 4.91 13.26
CA VAL A 14 4.70 5.20 14.39
C VAL A 14 5.18 6.65 14.34
N ALA A 15 5.60 7.13 13.16
CA ALA A 15 5.99 8.52 12.99
C ALA A 15 4.81 9.48 13.25
N GLN A 16 3.60 9.15 12.80
CA GLN A 16 2.40 9.98 13.04
C GLN A 16 2.01 10.06 14.51
N VAL A 17 2.18 8.96 15.26
CA VAL A 17 1.91 8.91 16.70
C VAL A 17 2.93 9.77 17.45
N ILE A 18 4.23 9.60 17.17
CA ILE A 18 5.30 10.39 17.81
C ILE A 18 5.13 11.89 17.47
N GLY A 19 4.87 12.22 16.20
CA GLY A 19 4.65 13.60 15.77
C GLY A 19 3.39 14.22 16.37
N GLY A 20 2.32 13.45 16.52
CA GLY A 20 1.08 13.86 17.19
C GLY A 20 1.26 14.15 18.69
N PHE A 21 2.11 13.37 19.38
CA PHE A 21 2.47 13.64 20.78
C PHE A 21 3.37 14.87 20.94
N MET A 22 4.28 15.11 19.99
CA MET A 22 5.23 16.23 20.06
C MET A 22 4.59 17.58 19.71
N ILE A 23 3.63 17.60 18.78
CA ILE A 23 2.93 18.82 18.35
C ILE A 23 1.41 18.55 18.29
N PRO A 24 0.72 18.56 19.44
CA PRO A 24 -0.71 18.28 19.48
C PRO A 24 -1.53 19.38 18.77
N GLY A 25 -2.61 18.97 18.11
CA GLY A 25 -3.59 19.89 17.50
C GLY A 25 -3.17 20.51 16.15
N ARG A 26 -1.96 20.25 15.64
CA ARG A 26 -1.50 20.75 14.33
C ARG A 26 -1.29 19.59 13.34
N PRO A 27 -2.33 19.17 12.58
CA PRO A 27 -2.25 18.02 11.67
C PRO A 27 -1.23 18.23 10.55
N ILE A 28 -1.09 19.46 10.04
CA ILE A 28 -0.12 19.80 8.99
C ILE A 28 1.32 19.57 9.47
N ALA A 29 1.64 19.95 10.72
CA ALA A 29 2.96 19.71 11.30
C ALA A 29 3.26 18.21 11.43
N ASN A 30 2.26 17.41 11.81
CA ASN A 30 2.40 15.96 11.87
C ASN A 30 2.63 15.33 10.48
N MET A 31 2.01 15.89 9.42
CA MET A 31 2.24 15.44 8.04
C MET A 31 3.69 15.67 7.61
N TYR A 32 4.26 16.84 7.90
CA TYR A 32 5.69 17.10 7.65
C TYR A 32 6.59 16.16 8.45
N PHE A 33 6.30 15.94 9.73
CA PHE A 33 7.06 15.02 10.56
C PHE A 33 7.04 13.59 9.99
N THR A 34 5.87 13.13 9.52
CA THR A 34 5.72 11.82 8.88
C THR A 34 6.43 11.73 7.54
N MET A 35 6.44 12.82 6.77
CA MET A 35 7.19 12.91 5.51
C MET A 35 8.69 12.71 5.76
N PHE A 36 9.27 13.46 6.69
CA PHE A 36 10.70 13.32 7.00
C PHE A 36 11.05 12.02 7.74
N GLY A 37 10.18 11.54 8.65
CA GLY A 37 10.46 10.39 9.50
C GLY A 37 10.19 9.04 8.84
N ALA A 38 9.11 8.89 8.09
CA ALA A 38 8.70 7.59 7.54
C ALA A 38 8.92 7.47 6.03
N ASN A 39 8.63 8.53 5.26
CA ASN A 39 8.81 8.48 3.80
C ASN A 39 10.29 8.48 3.42
N THR A 40 11.13 9.27 4.09
CA THR A 40 12.58 9.25 3.86
C THR A 40 13.17 7.86 4.10
N VAL A 41 12.85 7.22 5.23
CA VAL A 41 13.30 5.84 5.53
C VAL A 41 12.83 4.87 4.45
N THR A 42 11.60 5.06 3.98
CA THR A 42 11.02 4.26 2.91
C THR A 42 11.80 4.38 1.59
N GLN A 43 12.22 5.59 1.23
CA GLN A 43 13.04 5.83 0.05
C GLN A 43 14.48 5.35 0.24
N SER A 44 15.07 5.53 1.41
CA SER A 44 16.40 5.00 1.74
C SER A 44 16.46 3.48 1.63
N LEU A 45 15.39 2.77 2.06
CA LEU A 45 15.32 1.32 1.93
C LEU A 45 15.25 0.88 0.45
N ALA A 46 14.51 1.62 -0.39
CA ALA A 46 14.45 1.37 -1.83
C ALA A 46 15.83 1.58 -2.49
N LEU A 47 16.50 2.69 -2.15
CA LEU A 47 17.86 2.99 -2.60
C LEU A 47 18.82 1.85 -2.23
N LEU A 48 18.80 1.39 -0.97
CA LEU A 48 19.64 0.28 -0.52
C LEU A 48 19.35 -1.03 -1.26
N TYR A 49 18.08 -1.30 -1.56
CA TYR A 49 17.67 -2.48 -2.32
C TYR A 49 18.27 -2.46 -3.74
N ASP A 50 18.16 -1.34 -4.43
CA ASP A 50 18.68 -1.21 -5.78
C ASP A 50 20.21 -1.21 -5.83
N LEU A 51 20.89 -0.61 -4.84
CA LEU A 51 22.35 -0.74 -4.71
C LEU A 51 22.76 -2.20 -4.54
N ARG A 52 22.00 -2.98 -3.77
CA ARG A 52 22.28 -4.40 -3.55
C ARG A 52 22.12 -5.21 -4.83
N ILE A 53 21.08 -4.93 -5.63
CA ILE A 53 20.91 -5.53 -6.96
C ILE A 53 22.07 -5.13 -7.88
N GLY A 54 22.46 -3.84 -7.88
CA GLY A 54 23.59 -3.34 -8.65
C GLY A 54 24.90 -4.08 -8.33
N GLN A 55 25.14 -4.38 -7.05
CA GLN A 55 26.28 -5.21 -6.62
C GLN A 55 26.22 -6.62 -7.20
N TYR A 56 25.04 -7.27 -7.23
CA TYR A 56 24.87 -8.59 -7.82
C TYR A 56 25.10 -8.59 -9.35
N LEU A 57 24.72 -7.51 -10.02
CA LEU A 57 24.92 -7.34 -11.46
C LEU A 57 26.32 -6.83 -11.85
N LYS A 58 27.21 -6.64 -10.85
CA LYS A 58 28.57 -6.09 -11.03
C LYS A 58 28.60 -4.70 -11.69
N VAL A 59 27.56 -3.91 -11.49
CA VAL A 59 27.50 -2.52 -11.97
C VAL A 59 28.21 -1.62 -10.95
N PRO A 60 29.01 -0.62 -11.39
CA PRO A 60 29.68 0.29 -10.46
C PRO A 60 28.66 1.04 -9.58
N PRO A 61 28.84 1.07 -8.25
CA PRO A 61 27.86 1.63 -7.32
C PRO A 61 27.61 3.14 -7.54
N LYS A 62 28.61 3.87 -8.04
CA LYS A 62 28.47 5.29 -8.38
C LYS A 62 27.47 5.52 -9.52
N ALA A 63 27.49 4.66 -10.54
CA ALA A 63 26.55 4.78 -11.67
C ALA A 63 25.12 4.48 -11.22
N VAL A 64 24.94 3.45 -10.36
CA VAL A 64 23.64 3.09 -9.79
C VAL A 64 23.07 4.24 -8.94
N PHE A 65 23.91 4.86 -8.09
CA PHE A 65 23.50 6.00 -7.27
C PHE A 65 23.08 7.21 -8.12
N ILE A 66 23.89 7.60 -9.10
CA ILE A 66 23.57 8.75 -9.98
C ILE A 66 22.29 8.47 -10.78
N GLY A 67 22.15 7.27 -11.33
CA GLY A 67 20.94 6.88 -12.08
C GLY A 67 19.67 7.00 -11.24
N GLN A 68 19.72 6.56 -9.99
CA GLN A 68 18.58 6.69 -9.07
C GLN A 68 18.30 8.15 -8.69
N CYS A 69 19.33 8.95 -8.37
CA CYS A 69 19.14 10.37 -8.06
C CYS A 69 18.49 11.13 -9.23
N VAL A 70 18.99 10.92 -10.45
CA VAL A 70 18.42 11.53 -11.66
C VAL A 70 16.99 11.05 -11.88
N GLY A 71 16.73 9.75 -11.76
CA GLY A 71 15.39 9.18 -11.86
C GLY A 71 14.41 9.75 -10.83
N CYS A 72 14.84 9.94 -9.58
CA CYS A 72 14.03 10.55 -8.54
C CYS A 72 13.70 12.01 -8.82
N VAL A 73 14.67 12.80 -9.32
CA VAL A 73 14.44 14.22 -9.65
C VAL A 73 13.45 14.35 -10.81
N ILE A 74 13.66 13.61 -11.89
CA ILE A 74 12.74 13.61 -13.04
C ILE A 74 11.35 13.11 -12.60
N GLY A 75 11.30 12.01 -11.87
CA GLY A 75 10.07 11.44 -11.34
C GLY A 75 9.30 12.42 -10.46
N ALA A 76 9.97 13.15 -9.56
CA ALA A 76 9.35 14.14 -8.69
C ALA A 76 8.72 15.29 -9.49
N ILE A 77 9.41 15.78 -10.53
CA ILE A 77 8.89 16.85 -11.41
C ILE A 77 7.65 16.37 -12.17
N VAL A 78 7.72 15.19 -12.78
CA VAL A 78 6.60 14.62 -13.55
C VAL A 78 5.41 14.32 -12.64
N HIS A 79 5.64 13.75 -11.45
CA HIS A 79 4.58 13.50 -10.47
C HIS A 79 3.89 14.80 -10.03
N TYR A 80 4.67 15.85 -9.77
CA TYR A 80 4.12 17.15 -9.39
C TYR A 80 3.25 17.74 -10.52
N ALA A 81 3.77 17.77 -11.75
CA ALA A 81 3.04 18.28 -12.91
C ALA A 81 1.73 17.52 -13.16
N MET A 82 1.77 16.18 -13.07
CA MET A 82 0.58 15.35 -13.24
C MET A 82 -0.45 15.60 -12.12
N ASN A 83 0.01 15.75 -10.87
CA ASN A 83 -0.87 16.02 -9.74
C ASN A 83 -1.60 17.36 -9.88
N GLU A 84 -0.90 18.42 -10.32
CA GLU A 84 -1.53 19.72 -10.57
C GLU A 84 -2.62 19.64 -11.64
N VAL A 85 -2.35 18.93 -12.75
CA VAL A 85 -3.32 18.77 -13.85
C VAL A 85 -4.55 17.95 -13.41
N ILE A 86 -4.35 16.89 -12.63
CA ILE A 86 -5.46 16.08 -12.09
C ILE A 86 -6.31 16.91 -11.12
N ILE A 87 -5.68 17.68 -10.23
CA ILE A 87 -6.41 18.53 -9.28
C ILE A 87 -7.18 19.63 -10.01
N SER A 88 -6.61 20.27 -11.05
CA SER A 88 -7.32 21.31 -11.79
C SER A 88 -8.54 20.78 -12.54
N ASN A 89 -8.48 19.56 -13.06
CA ASN A 89 -9.52 18.97 -13.90
C ASN A 89 -10.60 18.21 -13.11
N GLN A 90 -10.25 17.58 -11.98
CA GLN A 90 -11.13 16.65 -11.26
C GLN A 90 -11.40 17.04 -9.79
N ARG A 91 -11.17 18.31 -9.42
CA ARG A 91 -11.31 18.78 -8.02
C ARG A 91 -12.64 18.41 -7.37
N VAL A 92 -13.75 18.52 -8.10
CA VAL A 92 -15.10 18.29 -7.55
C VAL A 92 -15.34 16.81 -7.24
N ILE A 93 -14.87 15.90 -8.08
CA ILE A 93 -15.03 14.45 -7.89
C ILE A 93 -14.07 13.93 -6.80
N LEU A 94 -12.89 14.54 -6.65
CA LEU A 94 -11.94 14.20 -5.59
C LEU A 94 -12.39 14.62 -4.19
N LEU A 95 -13.38 15.52 -4.08
CA LEU A 95 -13.97 15.93 -2.81
C LEU A 95 -15.09 14.97 -2.34
N ASP A 96 -15.70 14.21 -3.24
CA ASP A 96 -16.69 13.20 -2.88
C ASP A 96 -16.01 11.87 -2.53
N ASN A 97 -16.44 11.26 -1.42
CA ASN A 97 -15.96 9.98 -0.95
C ASN A 97 -16.46 8.82 -1.84
N ASN A 98 -17.63 8.98 -2.45
CA ASN A 98 -18.21 7.96 -3.33
C ASN A 98 -17.72 8.06 -4.78
N GLY A 99 -17.08 9.18 -5.14
CA GLY A 99 -16.40 9.41 -6.43
C GLY A 99 -17.18 8.94 -7.66
N ASP A 100 -16.43 8.69 -8.74
CA ASP A 100 -16.88 7.94 -9.90
C ASP A 100 -16.05 6.64 -9.97
N THR A 101 -16.51 5.65 -10.72
CA THR A 101 -15.80 4.37 -10.98
C THR A 101 -14.34 4.53 -11.41
N GLN A 102 -13.96 5.70 -11.94
CA GLN A 102 -12.61 6.01 -12.41
C GLN A 102 -11.78 6.91 -11.49
N TRP A 103 -12.42 7.76 -10.68
CA TRP A 103 -11.72 8.69 -9.78
C TRP A 103 -12.36 8.65 -8.40
N SER A 104 -11.52 8.38 -7.40
CA SER A 104 -11.95 8.38 -6.01
C SER A 104 -11.00 9.24 -5.17
N GLY A 105 -11.59 10.14 -4.38
CA GLY A 105 -10.88 10.91 -3.36
C GLY A 105 -10.40 10.07 -2.17
N GLN A 106 -10.75 8.78 -2.11
CA GLN A 106 -10.52 7.89 -0.97
C GLN A 106 -9.08 7.90 -0.45
N ASN A 107 -8.09 7.87 -1.34
CA ASN A 107 -6.68 7.84 -0.91
C ASN A 107 -6.26 9.17 -0.25
N ILE A 108 -6.66 10.30 -0.82
CA ILE A 108 -6.33 11.64 -0.32
C ILE A 108 -7.08 11.89 1.00
N GLN A 109 -8.36 11.52 1.06
CA GLN A 109 -9.17 11.64 2.27
C GLN A 109 -8.73 10.68 3.37
N SER A 110 -8.32 9.45 3.04
CA SER A 110 -7.73 8.51 4.01
C SER A 110 -6.43 9.07 4.58
N PHE A 111 -5.59 9.70 3.76
CA PHE A 111 -4.37 10.34 4.23
C PHE A 111 -4.65 11.52 5.17
N ASN A 112 -5.61 12.38 4.83
CA ASN A 112 -6.05 13.49 5.68
C ASN A 112 -6.69 13.00 7.00
N THR A 113 -7.56 12.00 6.92
CA THR A 113 -8.22 11.39 8.09
C THR A 113 -7.19 10.77 9.02
N LYS A 114 -6.18 10.06 8.50
CA LYS A 114 -5.07 9.55 9.31
C LYS A 114 -4.30 10.67 10.00
N ALA A 115 -3.99 11.74 9.28
CA ALA A 115 -3.30 12.90 9.87
C ALA A 115 -4.12 13.57 10.97
N LEU A 116 -5.45 13.67 10.79
CA LEU A 116 -6.36 14.25 11.78
C LEU A 116 -6.49 13.34 13.02
N THR A 117 -6.78 12.06 12.81
CA THR A 117 -6.97 11.06 13.87
C THR A 117 -5.72 10.86 14.71
N TRP A 118 -4.56 10.68 14.07
CA TRP A 118 -3.30 10.41 14.79
C TRP A 118 -2.55 11.67 15.20
N GLY A 119 -2.73 12.81 14.50
CA GLY A 119 -2.00 14.05 14.78
C GLY A 119 -2.79 15.08 15.59
N ALA A 120 -3.98 15.48 15.11
CA ALA A 120 -4.74 16.57 15.73
C ALA A 120 -5.54 16.08 16.95
N LEU A 121 -6.20 14.94 16.82
CA LEU A 121 -7.11 14.39 17.82
C LEU A 121 -6.53 13.18 18.56
N GLY A 122 -5.26 12.85 18.33
CA GLY A 122 -4.63 11.65 18.90
C GLY A 122 -4.75 11.59 20.42
N ALA A 123 -4.45 12.69 21.12
CA ALA A 123 -4.59 12.76 22.57
C ALA A 123 -6.05 12.70 23.05
N GLN A 124 -7.03 13.15 22.25
CA GLN A 124 -8.44 13.15 22.64
C GLN A 124 -9.15 11.82 22.35
N LEU A 125 -8.67 11.07 21.35
CA LEU A 125 -9.22 9.78 20.93
C LEU A 125 -8.55 8.59 21.65
N PHE A 126 -7.23 8.67 21.89
CA PHE A 126 -6.40 7.54 22.34
C PHE A 126 -5.92 7.63 23.80
N SER A 127 -6.30 8.68 24.54
CA SER A 127 -5.99 8.77 25.98
C SER A 127 -6.78 7.75 26.81
N PRO A 128 -6.25 7.32 27.98
CA PRO A 128 -6.95 6.40 28.88
C PRO A 128 -8.33 6.95 29.28
N GLY A 129 -9.40 6.16 29.13
CA GLY A 129 -10.78 6.55 29.41
C GLY A 129 -11.53 7.24 28.26
N LYS A 130 -11.00 7.19 27.03
CA LYS A 130 -11.65 7.71 25.80
C LYS A 130 -12.03 6.59 24.85
N THR A 131 -12.86 6.91 23.85
CA THR A 131 -13.56 5.96 22.96
C THR A 131 -12.64 4.95 22.25
N TYR A 132 -11.37 5.28 22.02
CA TYR A 132 -10.39 4.41 21.34
C TYR A 132 -9.17 4.04 22.18
N GLU A 133 -9.30 3.98 23.51
CA GLU A 133 -8.20 3.61 24.42
C GLU A 133 -7.55 2.24 24.10
N TRP A 134 -8.34 1.28 23.60
CA TRP A 134 -7.88 -0.05 23.20
C TRP A 134 -6.82 -0.02 22.10
N VAL A 135 -6.81 1.01 21.25
CA VAL A 135 -5.82 1.16 20.20
C VAL A 135 -4.43 1.44 20.79
N THR A 136 -4.34 2.21 21.87
CA THR A 136 -3.07 2.44 22.58
C THR A 136 -2.59 1.19 23.28
N TYR A 137 -3.49 0.44 23.91
CA TYR A 137 -3.17 -0.86 24.51
C TYR A 137 -2.73 -1.91 23.48
N SER A 138 -3.21 -1.81 22.24
CA SER A 138 -2.81 -2.73 21.16
C SER A 138 -1.30 -2.67 20.84
N PHE A 139 -0.64 -1.52 21.02
CA PHE A 139 0.82 -1.43 20.88
C PHE A 139 1.55 -2.26 21.95
N GLY A 140 1.05 -2.25 23.19
CA GLY A 140 1.56 -3.09 24.28
C GLY A 140 1.27 -4.58 24.05
N LEU A 141 0.04 -4.91 23.66
CA LEU A 141 -0.35 -6.29 23.34
C LEU A 141 0.46 -6.85 22.16
N GLY A 142 0.79 -6.04 21.16
CA GLY A 142 1.63 -6.44 20.03
C GLY A 142 3.04 -6.84 20.44
N LEU A 143 3.59 -6.27 21.51
CA LEU A 143 4.89 -6.67 22.07
C LEU A 143 4.79 -7.98 22.85
N VAL A 144 3.66 -8.21 23.52
CA VAL A 144 3.40 -9.44 24.28
C VAL A 144 3.09 -10.62 23.33
N PHE A 145 2.41 -10.38 22.21
CA PHE A 145 1.92 -11.41 21.30
C PHE A 145 3.00 -12.38 20.74
N PRO A 146 4.24 -11.98 20.41
CA PRO A 146 5.28 -12.93 20.00
C PRO A 146 5.85 -13.76 21.17
N LEU A 147 5.69 -13.34 22.43
CA LEU A 147 6.26 -14.02 23.60
C LEU A 147 5.65 -15.41 23.83
N PRO A 148 4.32 -15.62 23.81
CA PRO A 148 3.72 -16.95 23.87
C PRO A 148 4.26 -17.89 22.79
N PHE A 149 4.40 -17.44 21.54
CA PHE A 149 4.93 -18.26 20.45
C PHE A 149 6.41 -18.60 20.63
N TYR A 150 7.20 -17.68 21.20
CA TYR A 150 8.58 -17.94 21.58
C TYR A 150 8.68 -19.01 22.69
N PHE A 151 7.88 -18.89 23.75
CA PHE A 151 7.84 -19.89 24.82
C PHE A 151 7.33 -21.24 24.32
N LEU A 152 6.30 -21.26 23.49
CA LEU A 152 5.75 -22.49 22.92
C LEU A 152 6.76 -23.22 22.04
N HIS A 153 7.59 -22.47 21.29
CA HIS A 153 8.70 -23.04 20.54
C HIS A 153 9.80 -23.60 21.47
N LYS A 154 10.08 -22.95 22.61
CA LYS A 154 11.04 -23.45 23.61
C LYS A 154 10.59 -24.76 24.26
N PHE A 155 9.28 -24.94 24.47
CA PHE A 155 8.73 -26.18 25.03
C PHE A 155 8.52 -27.30 23.99
N PHE A 156 8.19 -26.95 22.74
CA PHE A 156 7.93 -27.93 21.66
C PHE A 156 8.79 -27.66 20.40
N PRO A 157 10.11 -27.95 20.46
CA PRO A 157 11.03 -27.66 19.35
C PRO A 157 10.77 -28.50 18.08
N LYS A 158 10.01 -29.61 18.17
CA LYS A 158 9.74 -30.52 17.04
C LYS A 158 8.56 -30.10 16.14
N ILE A 159 7.74 -29.12 16.55
CA ILE A 159 6.49 -28.78 15.82
C ILE A 159 6.72 -27.69 14.75
N GLY A 160 7.90 -27.07 14.69
CA GLY A 160 8.24 -26.14 13.60
C GLY A 160 7.67 -24.72 13.76
N PHE A 161 7.32 -24.30 14.99
CA PHE A 161 6.83 -22.95 15.31
C PHE A 161 7.78 -21.80 14.91
N ASN A 162 9.04 -22.09 14.54
CA ASN A 162 9.99 -21.11 13.99
C ASN A 162 9.57 -20.51 12.64
N MET A 163 8.71 -21.18 11.88
CA MET A 163 8.28 -20.68 10.56
C MET A 163 7.08 -19.72 10.67
N ILE A 164 6.45 -19.61 11.84
CA ILE A 164 5.29 -18.76 12.05
C ILE A 164 5.76 -17.37 12.46
N ASN A 165 5.68 -16.42 11.52
CA ASN A 165 5.91 -15.02 11.84
C ASN A 165 4.62 -14.40 12.37
N THR A 166 4.48 -14.40 13.69
CA THR A 166 3.31 -13.88 14.39
C THR A 166 3.03 -12.41 14.06
N GLY A 167 4.08 -11.61 13.82
CA GLY A 167 3.93 -10.19 13.48
C GLY A 167 3.26 -9.96 12.12
N ILE A 168 3.53 -10.83 11.14
CA ILE A 168 2.88 -10.76 9.82
C ILE A 168 1.40 -11.16 9.93
N ILE A 169 1.10 -12.18 10.73
CA ILE A 169 -0.29 -12.64 10.94
C ILE A 169 -1.12 -11.54 11.59
N CYS A 170 -0.62 -10.92 12.66
CA CYS A 170 -1.30 -9.78 13.30
C CYS A 170 -1.51 -8.61 12.35
N TRP A 171 -0.53 -8.34 11.48
CA TRP A 171 -0.65 -7.29 10.48
C TRP A 171 -1.80 -7.55 9.50
N TYR A 172 -1.89 -8.76 8.94
CA TYR A 172 -2.96 -9.10 8.01
C TYR A 172 -4.32 -9.22 8.69
N LEU A 173 -4.38 -9.61 9.98
CA LEU A 173 -5.61 -9.57 10.78
C LEU A 173 -6.14 -8.14 10.99
N GLY A 174 -5.24 -7.17 11.19
CA GLY A 174 -5.60 -5.77 11.37
C GLY A 174 -5.89 -5.02 10.06
N ASN A 175 -5.60 -5.63 8.90
CA ASN A 175 -5.82 -5.00 7.61
C ASN A 175 -7.29 -5.15 7.18
N LEU A 176 -8.13 -4.22 7.60
CA LEU A 176 -9.51 -4.10 7.14
C LEU A 176 -9.52 -3.74 5.64
N THR A 177 -9.92 -4.70 4.80
CA THR A 177 -10.06 -4.47 3.37
C THR A 177 -11.22 -3.52 3.11
N VAL A 178 -10.93 -2.36 2.51
CA VAL A 178 -11.95 -1.40 2.09
C VAL A 178 -12.45 -1.75 0.68
N GLY A 179 -13.77 -1.78 0.50
CA GLY A 179 -14.51 -1.64 -0.76
C GLY A 179 -14.31 -2.73 -1.83
N ILE A 180 -13.08 -2.96 -2.28
CA ILE A 180 -12.75 -3.76 -3.47
C ILE A 180 -12.02 -5.04 -3.04
N ASN A 181 -12.80 -6.00 -2.56
CA ASN A 181 -12.29 -7.27 -2.03
C ASN A 181 -11.85 -8.26 -3.12
N SER A 182 -12.22 -8.03 -4.38
CA SER A 182 -11.97 -8.94 -5.51
C SER A 182 -10.47 -9.20 -5.73
N SER A 183 -9.61 -8.25 -5.40
CA SER A 183 -8.15 -8.37 -5.55
C SER A 183 -7.50 -9.39 -4.61
N ILE A 184 -8.08 -9.63 -3.43
CA ILE A 184 -7.51 -10.55 -2.42
C ILE A 184 -7.60 -11.99 -2.92
N PHE A 185 -8.77 -12.39 -3.41
CA PHE A 185 -8.99 -13.75 -3.89
C PHE A 185 -8.06 -14.07 -5.07
N VAL A 186 -7.95 -13.14 -6.03
CA VAL A 186 -7.03 -13.25 -7.16
C VAL A 186 -5.57 -13.34 -6.68
N ARG A 187 -5.19 -12.55 -5.68
CA ARG A 187 -3.83 -12.60 -5.09
C ARG A 187 -3.54 -13.94 -4.43
N ILE A 188 -4.52 -14.56 -3.75
CA ILE A 188 -4.39 -15.89 -3.16
C ILE A 188 -4.22 -16.94 -4.25
N ILE A 189 -5.04 -16.90 -5.30
CA ILE A 189 -4.95 -17.84 -6.43
C ILE A 189 -3.59 -17.72 -7.12
N LEU A 190 -3.17 -16.50 -7.46
CA LEU A 190 -1.86 -16.28 -8.10
C LEU A 190 -0.73 -16.71 -7.16
N GLY A 191 -0.82 -16.39 -5.88
CA GLY A 191 0.13 -16.83 -4.86
C GLY A 191 0.24 -18.36 -4.82
N PHE A 192 -0.87 -19.07 -4.74
CA PHE A 192 -0.89 -20.54 -4.73
C PHE A 192 -0.34 -21.13 -6.04
N THR A 193 -0.78 -20.62 -7.19
CA THR A 193 -0.35 -21.13 -8.51
C THR A 193 1.15 -20.91 -8.73
N PHE A 194 1.66 -19.71 -8.47
CA PHE A 194 3.07 -19.40 -8.74
C PHE A 194 4.01 -19.89 -7.62
N GLN A 195 3.67 -19.69 -6.35
CA GLN A 195 4.58 -20.05 -5.23
C GLN A 195 4.45 -21.47 -4.74
N TYR A 196 3.28 -22.10 -4.82
CA TYR A 196 3.12 -23.49 -4.40
C TYR A 196 3.21 -24.45 -5.59
N PHE A 197 2.35 -24.27 -6.61
CA PHE A 197 2.26 -25.22 -7.71
C PHE A 197 3.47 -25.15 -8.66
N LEU A 198 3.75 -23.99 -9.27
CA LEU A 198 4.86 -23.85 -10.22
C LEU A 198 6.22 -24.10 -9.57
N ARG A 199 6.43 -23.59 -8.35
CA ARG A 199 7.69 -23.78 -7.63
C ARG A 199 7.96 -25.25 -7.27
N LYS A 200 6.92 -26.03 -6.93
CA LYS A 200 7.06 -27.44 -6.50
C LYS A 200 7.09 -28.42 -7.67
N TYR A 201 6.25 -28.21 -8.69
CA TYR A 201 6.08 -29.16 -9.80
C TYR A 201 6.87 -28.79 -11.07
N ARG A 202 7.25 -27.52 -11.27
CA ARG A 202 7.95 -27.02 -12.47
C ARG A 202 9.03 -25.98 -12.11
N SER A 203 9.97 -26.37 -11.25
CA SER A 203 11.02 -25.49 -10.71
C SER A 203 11.93 -24.87 -11.78
N GLU A 204 12.26 -25.60 -12.85
CA GLU A 204 13.10 -25.10 -13.95
C GLU A 204 12.45 -23.93 -14.69
N TRP A 205 11.16 -24.06 -15.00
CA TRP A 205 10.41 -22.99 -15.67
C TRP A 205 10.27 -21.77 -14.74
N PHE A 206 9.98 -22.02 -13.47
CA PHE A 206 9.83 -20.97 -12.46
C PHE A 206 11.11 -20.13 -12.34
N ASN A 207 12.28 -20.76 -12.25
CA ASN A 207 13.54 -20.02 -12.12
C ASN A 207 13.90 -19.22 -13.38
N ARG A 208 13.54 -19.72 -14.57
CA ARG A 208 13.90 -19.08 -15.85
C ARG A 208 12.97 -17.95 -16.27
N TYR A 209 11.66 -18.11 -16.09
CA TYR A 209 10.66 -17.23 -16.70
C TYR A 209 9.82 -16.43 -15.70
N ASN A 210 9.75 -16.84 -14.43
CA ASN A 210 8.85 -16.19 -13.48
C ASN A 210 9.19 -14.70 -13.28
N TYR A 211 10.48 -14.36 -13.18
CA TYR A 211 10.91 -12.95 -13.04
C TYR A 211 10.57 -12.12 -14.27
N LEU A 212 10.74 -12.67 -15.48
CA LEU A 212 10.43 -11.96 -16.72
C LEU A 212 8.91 -11.75 -16.88
N LEU A 213 8.12 -12.78 -16.57
CA LEU A 213 6.66 -12.69 -16.60
C LEU A 213 6.13 -11.71 -15.56
N ALA A 214 6.68 -11.72 -14.34
CA ALA A 214 6.32 -10.77 -13.30
C ALA A 214 6.66 -9.32 -13.71
N ALA A 215 7.86 -9.09 -14.26
CA ALA A 215 8.25 -7.78 -14.76
C ALA A 215 7.37 -7.30 -15.94
N GLY A 216 7.00 -8.20 -16.85
CA GLY A 216 6.11 -7.90 -17.97
C GLY A 216 4.68 -7.57 -17.54
N LEU A 217 4.13 -8.33 -16.58
CA LEU A 217 2.78 -8.09 -16.07
C LEU A 217 2.70 -6.77 -15.28
N ASP A 218 3.71 -6.48 -14.46
CA ASP A 218 3.77 -5.22 -13.69
C ASP A 218 3.92 -4.01 -14.63
N SER A 219 4.90 -4.03 -15.54
CA SER A 219 5.08 -2.93 -16.51
C SER A 219 3.87 -2.75 -17.43
N GLY A 220 3.27 -3.84 -17.92
CA GLY A 220 2.06 -3.80 -18.75
C GLY A 220 0.85 -3.22 -18.02
N THR A 221 0.66 -3.58 -16.74
CA THR A 221 -0.44 -3.05 -15.93
C THR A 221 -0.27 -1.54 -15.68
N ASN A 222 0.94 -1.10 -15.34
CA ASN A 222 1.22 0.33 -15.13
C ASN A 222 1.00 1.16 -16.40
N LEU A 223 1.42 0.65 -17.57
CA LEU A 223 1.15 1.30 -18.86
C LEU A 223 -0.35 1.33 -19.18
N ALA A 224 -1.06 0.22 -18.98
CA ALA A 224 -2.49 0.17 -19.21
C ALA A 224 -3.25 1.17 -18.33
N VAL A 225 -2.91 1.25 -17.03
CA VAL A 225 -3.49 2.24 -16.11
C VAL A 225 -3.16 3.65 -16.58
N PHE A 226 -1.91 3.94 -16.93
CA PHE A 226 -1.51 5.26 -17.44
C PHE A 226 -2.33 5.68 -18.66
N PHE A 227 -2.47 4.81 -19.66
CA PHE A 227 -3.27 5.11 -20.86
C PHE A 227 -4.76 5.22 -20.54
N VAL A 228 -5.32 4.33 -19.72
CA VAL A 228 -6.74 4.41 -19.35
C VAL A 228 -7.04 5.69 -18.59
N THR A 229 -6.20 6.08 -17.63
CA THR A 229 -6.36 7.31 -16.85
C THR A 229 -6.24 8.57 -17.70
N LEU A 230 -5.30 8.60 -18.66
CA LEU A 230 -5.12 9.75 -19.56
C LEU A 230 -6.20 9.86 -20.63
N LEU A 231 -6.56 8.74 -21.27
CA LEU A 231 -7.43 8.70 -22.45
C LEU A 231 -8.91 8.61 -22.07
N VAL A 232 -9.26 7.79 -21.10
CA VAL A 232 -10.66 7.46 -20.76
C VAL A 232 -11.07 8.18 -19.47
N GLY A 233 -10.20 8.15 -18.46
CA GLY A 233 -10.44 8.74 -17.13
C GLY A 233 -10.62 10.26 -17.16
N GLY A 234 -10.13 10.93 -18.19
CA GLY A 234 -10.22 12.39 -18.28
C GLY A 234 -9.31 13.13 -17.31
N ALA A 235 -8.11 12.57 -17.05
CA ALA A 235 -7.03 13.29 -16.37
C ALA A 235 -6.58 14.53 -17.16
N VAL A 236 -6.51 14.42 -18.50
CA VAL A 236 -6.04 15.49 -19.40
C VAL A 236 -7.04 15.81 -20.51
N MET A 237 -7.77 14.81 -21.03
CA MET A 237 -8.77 14.98 -22.08
C MET A 237 -10.21 14.91 -21.55
N LYS A 238 -11.22 15.22 -22.38
CA LYS A 238 -12.64 15.05 -21.99
C LYS A 238 -12.91 13.58 -21.63
N LYS A 239 -13.57 13.36 -20.50
CA LYS A 239 -14.01 12.02 -20.05
C LYS A 239 -14.81 11.34 -21.16
N VAL A 240 -14.34 10.18 -21.62
CA VAL A 240 -15.08 9.37 -22.58
C VAL A 240 -16.01 8.46 -21.77
N THR A 241 -17.31 8.67 -21.89
CA THR A 241 -18.31 7.77 -21.31
C THR A 241 -18.26 6.45 -22.06
N MET A 242 -17.75 5.41 -21.40
CA MET A 242 -17.77 4.04 -21.93
C MET A 242 -19.22 3.56 -22.08
N PRO A 243 -19.53 2.77 -23.12
CA PRO A 243 -20.85 2.20 -23.28
C PRO A 243 -21.18 1.26 -22.11
N PHE A 244 -22.47 1.18 -21.78
CA PHE A 244 -22.95 0.26 -20.76
C PHE A 244 -22.88 -1.18 -21.29
N TRP A 245 -22.31 -2.07 -20.49
CA TRP A 245 -22.24 -3.50 -20.79
C TRP A 245 -22.32 -4.30 -19.48
N THR A 246 -22.30 -5.63 -19.57
CA THR A 246 -22.46 -6.52 -18.41
C THR A 246 -21.36 -6.38 -17.33
N LEU A 247 -20.23 -5.75 -17.59
CA LEU A 247 -19.19 -5.45 -16.60
C LEU A 247 -19.07 -3.94 -16.26
N ASN A 248 -20.01 -3.11 -16.74
CA ASN A 248 -20.10 -1.66 -16.55
C ASN A 248 -21.59 -1.27 -16.58
N PRO A 249 -22.37 -1.69 -15.56
CA PRO A 249 -23.80 -1.43 -15.51
C PRO A 249 -24.09 0.06 -15.39
N ASP A 250 -25.24 0.48 -15.92
CA ASP A 250 -25.70 1.87 -15.81
C ASP A 250 -25.91 2.25 -14.33
N PRO A 251 -25.28 3.33 -13.82
CA PRO A 251 -25.52 3.82 -12.46
C PRO A 251 -27.00 4.09 -12.14
N ALA A 252 -27.82 4.38 -13.15
CA ALA A 252 -29.27 4.59 -12.99
C ALA A 252 -30.06 3.28 -12.75
N SER A 253 -29.49 2.12 -13.08
CA SER A 253 -30.13 0.81 -12.90
C SER A 253 -30.06 0.28 -11.45
N GLY A 254 -29.37 0.99 -10.55
CA GLY A 254 -29.23 0.60 -9.13
C GLY A 254 -28.35 -0.62 -8.89
N VAL A 255 -27.70 -1.14 -9.93
CA VAL A 255 -26.75 -2.25 -9.89
C VAL A 255 -25.33 -1.68 -9.84
N PHE A 256 -24.63 -1.91 -8.72
CA PHE A 256 -23.23 -1.55 -8.61
C PHE A 256 -22.36 -2.49 -9.46
N THR A 257 -21.17 -2.03 -9.89
CA THR A 257 -20.20 -2.79 -10.70
C THR A 257 -19.86 -4.17 -10.15
N ASP A 258 -19.97 -4.36 -8.85
CA ASP A 258 -19.67 -5.64 -8.20
C ASP A 258 -20.84 -6.64 -8.24
N TYR A 259 -22.03 -6.24 -8.70
CA TYR A 259 -23.29 -7.02 -8.67
C TYR A 259 -23.71 -7.55 -7.28
N CYS A 260 -22.89 -7.37 -6.25
CA CYS A 260 -23.12 -7.84 -4.90
C CYS A 260 -24.07 -6.96 -4.10
N TYR A 261 -24.33 -5.73 -4.54
CA TYR A 261 -25.23 -4.80 -3.87
C TYR A 261 -26.28 -4.31 -4.87
N LYS A 262 -27.55 -4.58 -4.58
CA LYS A 262 -28.70 -3.90 -5.19
C LYS A 262 -29.13 -2.81 -4.22
N LYS A 263 -29.25 -1.57 -4.67
CA LYS A 263 -30.03 -0.57 -3.92
C LYS A 263 -31.47 -1.09 -3.85
N VAL A 264 -31.92 -1.44 -2.64
CA VAL A 264 -33.35 -1.60 -2.33
C VAL A 264 -33.97 -0.23 -2.23
#